data_AF-A0AAV1ILQ0-F1
#
_entry.id   AF-A0AAV1ILQ0-F1
#
_cell.length_a   1.000
_cell.length_b   1.000
_cell.length_c   1.000
_cell.angle_alpha   90.00
_cell.angle_beta   90.00
_cell.angle_gamma   90.00
#
_symmetry.space_group_name_H-M   'P 1'
#
loop_
_entity.id
_entity.type
_entity.pdbx_description
1 polymer ?
#
loop_
_entity_poly.entity_id
_entity_poly.type
_entity_poly.pdbx_seq_one_letter_code
_entity_poly.pdbx_strand_id
1 'polypeptide(L)'
;MCRDHLRGLPVQVTPEKRGQAKQMAYGLLYGIGMHALAKSMEVTPDQAQQLSDSFRRRIPTLDKWLKGIVETCRRDRFITTIGGRRRYLTDIVSSDLRQRAAAERQAVNSAAQV
;
A
#
# COMPACT_ATOMS: atom_id res chain seq x y z
N MET A 1 -7.36 -27.64 5.51
CA MET A 1 -8.22 -26.90 4.57
C MET A 1 -7.73 -25.45 4.48
N CYS A 2 -6.84 -25.09 3.55
CA CYS A 2 -6.47 -23.70 3.19
C CYS A 2 -5.33 -23.68 2.15
N ARG A 3 -5.49 -24.33 1.00
CA ARG A 3 -4.42 -24.35 -0.02
C ARG A 3 -4.87 -24.52 -1.47
N ASP A 4 -6.03 -24.01 -1.86
CA ASP A 4 -6.53 -24.16 -3.26
C ASP A 4 -7.54 -23.06 -3.67
N HIS A 5 -7.17 -21.78 -3.58
CA HIS A 5 -7.99 -20.69 -4.16
C HIS A 5 -7.36 -19.98 -5.37
N LEU A 6 -6.17 -20.42 -5.81
CA LEU A 6 -5.42 -19.80 -6.92
C LEU A 6 -5.16 -20.75 -8.11
N ARG A 7 -5.77 -21.94 -8.13
CA ARG A 7 -5.73 -22.82 -9.30
C ARG A 7 -7.04 -22.71 -10.05
N GLY A 8 -7.01 -22.24 -11.31
CA GLY A 8 -8.09 -22.64 -12.23
C GLY A 8 -8.57 -21.72 -13.34
N LEU A 9 -7.91 -20.62 -13.72
CA LEU A 9 -8.25 -19.93 -14.98
C LEU A 9 -6.99 -19.54 -15.75
N PRO A 10 -6.78 -19.99 -17.00
CA PRO A 10 -5.76 -19.44 -17.88
C PRO A 10 -6.23 -18.07 -18.36
N VAL A 11 -6.30 -17.10 -17.45
CA VAL A 11 -6.33 -15.71 -17.87
C VAL A 11 -4.96 -15.48 -18.50
N GLN A 12 -4.89 -15.14 -19.78
CA GLN A 12 -3.65 -14.63 -20.37
C GLN A 12 -3.27 -13.36 -19.61
N VAL A 13 -2.44 -13.54 -18.58
CA VAL A 13 -1.84 -12.46 -17.82
C VAL A 13 -0.68 -11.96 -18.66
N THR A 14 -0.96 -10.92 -19.42
CA THR A 14 0.09 -10.23 -20.19
C THR A 14 1.05 -9.51 -19.23
N PRO A 15 2.31 -9.26 -19.64
CA PRO A 15 3.26 -8.48 -18.84
C PRO A 15 2.68 -7.12 -18.40
N GLU A 16 1.89 -6.48 -19.26
CA GLU A 16 1.25 -5.18 -18.99
C GLU A 16 0.23 -5.30 -17.86
N LYS A 17 -0.65 -6.32 -17.90
CA LYS A 17 -1.62 -6.59 -16.82
C LYS A 17 -0.92 -6.87 -15.49
N ARG A 18 0.22 -7.57 -15.52
CA ARG A 18 1.04 -7.82 -14.33
C ARG A 18 1.68 -6.53 -13.82
N GLY A 19 2.17 -5.67 -14.71
CA GLY A 19 2.72 -4.36 -14.39
C GLY A 19 1.70 -3.46 -13.73
N GLN A 20 0.49 -3.37 -14.29
CA GLN A 20 -0.62 -2.60 -13.72
C GLN A 20 -1.04 -3.12 -12.33
N ALA A 21 -1.19 -4.44 -12.16
CA ALA A 21 -1.51 -5.02 -10.86
C ALA A 21 -0.42 -4.74 -9.82
N LYS A 22 0.86 -4.80 -10.22
CA LYS A 22 1.99 -4.42 -9.37
C LYS A 22 1.84 -2.96 -8.95
N GLN A 23 1.77 -2.03 -9.91
CA GLN A 23 1.65 -0.61 -9.62
C GLN A 23 0.45 -0.27 -8.73
N MET A 24 -0.68 -0.96 -8.91
CA MET A 24 -1.86 -0.81 -8.05
C MET A 24 -1.61 -1.26 -6.62
N ALA A 25 -0.94 -2.41 -6.43
CA ALA A 25 -0.54 -2.86 -5.10
C ALA A 25 0.39 -1.85 -4.43
N TYR A 26 1.39 -1.31 -5.16
CA TYR A 26 2.25 -0.24 -4.65
C TYR A 26 1.45 1.04 -4.37
N GLY A 27 0.57 1.47 -5.28
CA GLY A 27 -0.22 2.69 -5.10
C GLY A 27 -1.12 2.65 -3.87
N LEU A 28 -1.73 1.49 -3.61
CA LEU A 28 -2.58 1.24 -2.44
C LEU A 28 -1.79 1.14 -1.13
N LEU A 29 -0.68 0.40 -1.12
CA LEU A 29 0.19 0.28 0.05
C LEU A 29 0.83 1.62 0.43
N TYR A 30 1.22 2.42 -0.56
CA TYR A 30 2.08 3.57 -0.35
C TYR A 30 1.38 4.92 -0.55
N GLY A 31 0.05 4.93 -0.70
CA GLY A 31 -0.75 6.16 -0.76
C GLY A 31 -0.36 7.09 -1.91
N ILE A 32 0.00 6.51 -3.08
CA ILE A 32 0.22 7.30 -4.29
C ILE A 32 -1.09 7.99 -4.64
N GLY A 33 -1.05 9.31 -4.88
CA GLY A 33 -2.23 10.07 -5.28
C GLY A 33 -2.85 9.49 -6.55
N MET A 34 -4.18 9.46 -6.64
CA MET A 34 -4.91 8.75 -7.70
C MET A 34 -4.48 9.21 -9.11
N HIS A 35 -4.15 10.48 -9.29
CA HIS A 35 -3.62 11.01 -10.56
C HIS A 35 -2.26 10.42 -10.94
N ALA A 36 -1.36 10.24 -9.98
CA ALA A 36 -0.05 9.65 -10.23
C ALA A 36 -0.17 8.15 -10.52
N LEU A 37 -1.11 7.47 -9.86
CA LEU A 37 -1.43 6.07 -10.11
C LEU A 37 -2.06 5.87 -11.51
N ALA A 38 -3.00 6.73 -11.89
CA ALA A 38 -3.61 6.71 -13.23
C ALA A 38 -2.55 6.91 -14.32
N LYS A 39 -1.65 7.88 -14.13
CA LYS A 39 -0.55 8.15 -15.07
C LYS A 39 0.41 6.97 -15.21
N SER A 40 0.77 6.30 -14.11
CA SER A 40 1.72 5.18 -14.17
C SER A 40 1.12 3.94 -14.87
N MET A 41 -0.20 3.78 -14.77
CA MET A 41 -0.94 2.66 -15.37
C MET A 41 -1.46 2.96 -16.78
N GLU A 42 -1.27 4.20 -17.26
CA GLU A 42 -1.77 4.70 -18.55
C GLU A 42 -3.30 4.55 -18.69
N VAL A 43 -4.03 4.82 -17.60
CA VAL A 43 -5.50 4.77 -17.54
C VAL A 43 -6.08 6.11 -17.12
N THR A 44 -7.41 6.26 -17.24
CA THR A 44 -8.09 7.44 -16.72
C THR A 44 -8.13 7.44 -15.19
N PRO A 45 -8.22 8.61 -14.53
CA PRO A 45 -8.41 8.69 -13.07
C PRO A 45 -9.59 7.86 -12.56
N ASP A 46 -10.70 7.85 -13.30
CA ASP A 46 -11.90 7.08 -12.94
C ASP A 46 -11.65 5.56 -13.00
N GLN A 47 -10.94 5.10 -14.03
CA GLN A 47 -10.53 3.69 -14.14
C GLN A 47 -9.57 3.30 -13.01
N ALA A 48 -8.59 4.16 -12.68
CA ALA A 48 -7.69 3.92 -11.56
C ALA A 48 -8.45 3.83 -10.22
N GLN A 49 -9.47 4.68 -10.02
CA GLN A 49 -10.32 4.65 -8.83
C GLN A 49 -11.12 3.35 -8.75
N GLN A 50 -11.78 2.94 -9.84
CA GLN A 50 -12.55 1.68 -9.89
C GLN A 50 -11.67 0.46 -9.61
N LEU A 51 -10.47 0.43 -10.18
CA LEU A 51 -9.49 -0.62 -9.97
C LEU A 51 -9.01 -0.65 -8.51
N SER A 52 -8.68 0.52 -7.94
CA SER A 52 -8.31 0.67 -6.53
C SER A 52 -9.41 0.14 -5.60
N ASP A 53 -10.67 0.52 -5.83
CA ASP A 53 -11.79 0.08 -5.00
C ASP A 53 -12.04 -1.41 -5.13
N SER A 54 -11.94 -1.96 -6.34
CA SER A 54 -12.03 -3.40 -6.59
C SER A 54 -10.94 -4.17 -5.84
N PHE A 55 -9.71 -3.65 -5.83
CA PHE A 55 -8.60 -4.25 -5.10
C PHE A 55 -8.79 -4.19 -3.58
N ARG A 56 -9.20 -3.03 -3.03
CA ARG A 56 -9.51 -2.88 -1.59
C ARG A 56 -10.60 -3.84 -1.13
N ARG A 57 -11.66 -4.02 -1.94
CA ARG A 57 -12.73 -4.99 -1.64
C ARG A 57 -12.22 -6.43 -1.54
N ARG A 58 -11.17 -6.78 -2.28
CA ARG A 58 -10.57 -8.12 -2.24
C ARG A 58 -9.65 -8.33 -1.04
N ILE A 59 -9.10 -7.26 -0.47
CA ILE A 59 -8.19 -7.32 0.69
C ILE A 59 -8.69 -6.36 1.79
N PRO A 60 -9.86 -6.64 2.41
CA PRO A 60 -10.47 -5.72 3.39
C PRO A 60 -9.62 -5.56 4.66
N THR A 61 -8.74 -6.52 4.94
CA THR A 61 -7.81 -6.47 6.08
C THR A 61 -6.63 -5.52 5.85
N LEU A 62 -6.34 -5.14 4.60
CA LEU A 62 -5.22 -4.27 4.25
C LEU A 62 -5.37 -2.89 4.90
N ASP A 63 -6.55 -2.28 4.79
CA ASP A 63 -6.81 -0.95 5.35
C ASP A 63 -6.67 -0.95 6.88
N LYS A 64 -7.13 -2.02 7.54
CA LYS A 64 -6.97 -2.18 8.99
C LYS A 64 -5.50 -2.29 9.37
N TRP A 65 -4.72 -3.07 8.63
CA TRP A 65 -3.30 -3.25 8.88
C TRP A 65 -2.50 -1.96 8.65
N LEU A 66 -2.76 -1.25 7.55
CA LEU A 66 -2.12 0.04 7.24
C LEU A 66 -2.40 1.09 8.31
N LYS A 67 -3.67 1.23 8.75
CA LYS A 67 -4.05 2.12 9.85
C LYS A 67 -3.34 1.75 11.15
N GLY A 68 -3.30 0.46 11.48
CA GLY A 68 -2.62 -0.03 12.68
C GLY A 68 -1.12 0.28 12.71
N ILE A 69 -0.43 0.21 11.57
CA ILE A 69 0.98 0.61 11.46
C ILE A 69 1.14 2.10 11.74
N VAL A 70 0.32 2.94 11.09
CA VAL A 70 0.40 4.39 11.25
C VAL A 70 0.09 4.79 12.69
N GLU A 71 -0.94 4.21 13.30
CA GLU A 71 -1.32 4.46 14.69
C GLU A 71 -0.22 4.04 15.67
N THR A 72 0.34 2.84 15.48
CA THR A 72 1.49 2.35 16.27
C THR A 72 2.67 3.30 16.14
N CYS A 73 3.00 3.72 14.92
CA CYS A 73 4.11 4.63 14.68
C CYS A 73 3.84 6.04 15.27
N ARG A 74 2.60 6.53 15.24
CA ARG A 74 2.22 7.81 15.88
C ARG A 74 2.34 7.78 17.39
N ARG A 75 1.96 6.66 18.01
CA ARG A 75 2.07 6.43 19.45
C ARG A 75 3.53 6.33 19.87
N ASP A 76 4.29 5.48 19.19
CA ASP A 76 5.62 5.06 19.65
C ASP A 76 6.75 5.91 19.06
N ARG A 77 6.48 6.67 17.98
CA ARG A 77 7.43 7.47 17.18
C ARG A 77 8.53 6.67 16.49
N PHE A 78 8.35 5.35 16.45
CA PHE A 78 9.16 4.44 15.66
C PHE A 78 8.29 3.31 15.11
N ILE A 79 8.83 2.58 14.15
CA ILE A 79 8.29 1.30 13.67
C ILE A 79 9.36 0.22 13.81
N THR A 80 8.94 -1.02 14.01
CA THR A 80 9.84 -2.17 14.10
C THR A 80 9.59 -3.10 12.91
N THR A 81 10.65 -3.48 12.19
CA THR A 81 10.55 -4.47 11.12
C THR A 81 10.33 -5.87 11.69
N ILE A 82 9.97 -6.83 10.85
CA ILE A 82 9.83 -8.24 11.27
C ILE A 82 11.15 -8.77 11.84
N GLY A 83 12.29 -8.37 11.26
CA GLY A 83 13.63 -8.67 11.77
C GLY A 83 14.05 -7.92 13.04
N GLY A 84 13.17 -7.15 13.67
CA GLY A 84 13.44 -6.45 14.94
C GLY A 84 14.17 -5.11 14.82
N ARG A 85 14.49 -4.64 13.60
CA ARG A 85 15.14 -3.34 13.40
C ARG A 85 14.13 -2.21 13.65
N ARG A 86 14.53 -1.20 14.43
CA ARG A 86 13.71 -0.01 14.68
C ARG A 86 14.08 1.14 13.75
N ARG A 87 13.06 1.83 13.22
CA ARG A 87 13.19 3.08 12.48
C ARG A 87 12.39 4.17 13.19
N TYR A 88 13.07 5.22 13.64
CA TYR A 88 12.44 6.37 14.26
C TYR A 88 11.89 7.31 13.18
N LEU A 89 10.65 7.75 13.37
CA LEU A 89 9.90 8.60 12.44
C LEU A 89 9.21 9.70 13.26
N THR A 90 9.98 10.71 13.66
CA THR A 90 9.49 11.81 14.51
C THR A 90 8.41 12.64 13.82
N ASP A 91 8.52 12.79 12.49
CA ASP A 91 7.63 13.61 11.67
C ASP A 91 6.24 13.00 11.48
N ILE A 92 5.99 11.80 12.00
CA ILE A 92 4.69 11.11 11.96
C ILE A 92 3.56 11.89 12.65
N VAL A 93 3.90 12.87 13.49
CA VAL A 93 2.94 13.80 14.12
C VAL A 93 3.11 15.25 13.67
N SER A 94 3.95 15.51 12.68
CA SER A 94 4.24 16.86 12.23
C SER A 94 2.93 17.60 11.88
N SER A 95 2.88 18.90 12.19
CA SER A 95 1.80 19.78 11.73
C SER A 95 1.88 19.99 10.22
N ASP A 96 3.07 19.82 9.61
CA ASP A 96 3.25 19.81 8.17
C ASP A 96 2.69 18.52 7.57
N LEU A 97 1.60 18.66 6.83
CA LEU A 97 0.91 17.55 6.15
C LEU A 97 1.83 16.77 5.20
N ARG A 98 2.79 17.43 4.54
CA ARG A 98 3.69 16.77 3.59
C ARG A 98 4.70 15.89 4.31
N GLN A 99 5.28 16.40 5.40
CA GLN A 99 6.23 15.65 6.24
C GLN A 99 5.52 14.47 6.90
N ARG A 100 4.33 14.71 7.46
CA ARG A 100 3.53 13.65 8.07
C ARG A 100 3.17 12.55 7.07
N ALA A 101 2.69 12.92 5.88
CA ALA A 101 2.37 11.94 4.84
C ALA A 101 3.63 11.17 4.37
N ALA A 102 4.80 11.82 4.33
CA ALA A 102 6.06 11.14 4.02
C ALA A 102 6.45 10.13 5.10
N ALA A 103 6.33 10.51 6.38
CA ALA A 103 6.58 9.62 7.51
C ALA A 103 5.62 8.42 7.54
N GLU A 104 4.33 8.63 7.25
CA GLU A 104 3.34 7.54 7.15
C GLU A 104 3.72 6.53 6.07
N ARG A 105 4.14 7.00 4.88
CA ARG A 105 4.63 6.13 3.80
C ARG A 105 5.88 5.36 4.22
N GLN A 106 6.81 6.01 4.92
CA GLN A 106 8.02 5.37 5.41
C GLN A 106 7.73 4.31 6.48
N ALA A 107 6.77 4.57 7.36
CA ALA A 107 6.34 3.63 8.41
C ALA A 107 5.81 2.33 7.79
N VAL A 108 4.87 2.46 6.85
CA VAL A 108 4.30 1.31 6.13
C VAL A 108 5.36 0.56 5.35
N ASN A 109 6.23 1.26 4.62
CA ASN A 109 7.32 0.62 3.87
C ASN A 109 8.24 -0.17 4.79
N SER A 110 8.64 0.42 5.91
CA SER A 110 9.56 -0.23 6.85
C SER A 110 8.90 -1.42 7.55
N ALA A 111 7.59 -1.37 7.84
CA ALA A 111 6.86 -2.50 8.40
C ALA A 111 6.71 -3.67 7.41
N ALA A 112 6.57 -3.38 6.12
CA ALA A 112 6.50 -4.39 5.06
C ALA A 112 7.88 -4.97 4.69
N GLN A 113 8.95 -4.21 4.92
CA GLN A 113 10.31 -4.65 4.66
C GLN A 113 10.78 -5.60 5.76
N VAL A 114 11.28 -6.77 5.35
CA VAL A 114 11.87 -7.77 6.26
C VAL A 114 13.22 -7.30 6.77
#